data_AF-A0AAN1MPC9-F1
#
_entry.id   AF-A0AAN1MPC9-F1
#
_cell.length_a   1.000
_cell.length_b   1.000
_cell.length_c   1.000
_cell.angle_alpha   90.00
_cell.angle_beta   90.00
_cell.angle_gamma   90.00
#
_symmetry.space_group_name_H-M   'P 1'
#
loop_
_entity.id
_entity.type
_entity.pdbx_description
1 polymer ?
#
loop_
_entity_poly.entity_id
_entity_poly.type
_entity_poly.pdbx_seq_one_letter_code
_entity_poly.pdbx_strand_id
1 'polypeptide(L)'
;MARRILFVPFIKAPIVGGRPGRAYVNKNLGWINSYNAKEVKKKAVLEGAVAHDIHECWYVPRTPNSMIASLGPDDQLYIRGHSLIGLEGIFDEATKDEQGKPIHQSKMDQELLVKLNEGNDTGTKKLAFMLKASDVVTRLFESGLRQDFSGTIKCYNCHSAEGEQNFAKALEKALTERGYKKCRIYGYTGALSSMYDGEHKTSTDPKGRARDARVEIKRT
;
A
#
# COMPACT_ATOMS: atom_id res chain seq x y z
N MET A 1 -12.71 15.86 13.33
CA MET A 1 -11.57 15.04 13.81
C MET A 1 -10.79 14.54 12.61
N ALA A 2 -9.47 14.44 12.75
CA ALA A 2 -8.58 13.91 11.71
C ALA A 2 -8.82 12.41 11.49
N ARG A 3 -9.03 12.00 10.25
CA ARG A 3 -9.34 10.62 9.84
C ARG A 3 -8.07 9.87 9.44
N ARG A 4 -8.10 8.55 9.65
CA ARG A 4 -7.09 7.61 9.18
C ARG A 4 -7.76 6.62 8.26
N ILE A 5 -7.36 6.61 7.00
CA ILE A 5 -7.97 5.77 5.98
C ILE A 5 -6.94 4.77 5.50
N LEU A 6 -7.21 3.49 5.67
CA LEU A 6 -6.52 2.46 4.91
C LEU A 6 -7.19 2.36 3.54
N PHE A 7 -6.54 2.88 2.51
CA PHE A 7 -6.99 2.68 1.14
C PHE A 7 -6.51 1.33 0.64
N VAL A 8 -7.42 0.50 0.14
CA VAL A 8 -7.14 -0.79 -0.48
C VAL A 8 -7.33 -0.61 -1.99
N PRO A 9 -6.25 -0.44 -2.77
CA PRO A 9 -6.38 -0.13 -4.19
C PRO A 9 -6.82 -1.34 -5.02
N PHE A 10 -6.82 -2.55 -4.49
CA PHE A 10 -7.33 -3.73 -5.19
C PHE A 10 -8.86 -3.76 -5.17
N ILE A 11 -9.47 -4.36 -6.19
CA ILE A 11 -10.91 -4.63 -6.17
C ILE A 11 -11.20 -5.62 -5.03
N LYS A 12 -12.23 -5.33 -4.22
CA LYS A 12 -12.60 -6.18 -3.08
C LYS A 12 -12.80 -7.63 -3.51
N ALA A 13 -11.89 -8.49 -3.10
CA ALA A 13 -11.98 -9.91 -3.37
C ALA A 13 -13.20 -10.51 -2.63
N PRO A 14 -13.92 -11.45 -3.25
CA PRO A 14 -14.85 -12.30 -2.51
C PRO A 14 -14.10 -13.08 -1.42
N ILE A 15 -14.83 -13.50 -0.38
CA ILE A 15 -14.27 -14.23 0.78
C ILE A 15 -13.50 -15.49 0.34
N VAL A 16 -13.87 -16.08 -0.80
CA VAL A 16 -13.28 -17.27 -1.41
C VAL A 16 -12.83 -16.93 -2.83
N GLY A 17 -11.64 -17.40 -3.27
CA GLY A 17 -11.33 -17.46 -4.71
C GLY A 17 -10.00 -16.93 -5.24
N GLY A 18 -8.96 -16.74 -4.42
CA GLY A 18 -7.58 -16.53 -4.91
C GLY A 18 -7.36 -15.28 -5.77
N ARG A 19 -8.22 -14.27 -5.64
CA ARG A 19 -8.08 -12.97 -6.33
C ARG A 19 -7.08 -12.05 -5.61
N PRO A 20 -6.50 -11.05 -6.30
CA PRO A 20 -5.63 -10.06 -5.69
C PRO A 20 -6.38 -9.23 -4.64
N GLY A 21 -5.66 -8.76 -3.63
CA GLY A 21 -6.19 -8.06 -2.45
C GLY A 21 -6.26 -8.92 -1.20
N ARG A 22 -6.06 -10.25 -1.27
CA ARG A 22 -6.13 -11.12 -0.08
C ARG A 22 -4.90 -10.97 0.82
N ALA A 23 -3.69 -10.93 0.26
CA ALA A 23 -2.50 -10.65 1.05
C ALA A 23 -2.53 -9.23 1.64
N TYR A 24 -3.13 -8.29 0.89
CA TYR A 24 -3.42 -6.94 1.37
C TYR A 24 -4.29 -6.96 2.64
N VAL A 25 -5.39 -7.71 2.63
CA VAL A 25 -6.28 -7.87 3.79
C VAL A 25 -5.55 -8.49 4.96
N ASN A 26 -4.83 -9.59 4.78
CA ASN A 26 -4.18 -10.29 5.89
C ASN A 26 -3.12 -9.40 6.56
N LYS A 27 -2.29 -8.69 5.78
CA LYS A 27 -1.28 -7.75 6.29
C LYS A 27 -1.89 -6.55 7.00
N ASN A 28 -3.07 -6.11 6.56
CA ASN A 28 -3.78 -5.01 7.19
C ASN A 28 -4.55 -5.43 8.42
N LEU A 29 -5.16 -6.62 8.44
CA LEU A 29 -5.77 -7.16 9.65
C LEU A 29 -4.74 -7.31 10.76
N GLY A 30 -3.52 -7.81 10.48
CA GLY A 30 -2.46 -7.88 11.49
C GLY A 30 -2.08 -6.53 12.09
N TRP A 31 -1.99 -5.47 11.28
CA TRP A 31 -1.64 -4.11 11.73
C TRP A 31 -2.80 -3.35 12.37
N ILE A 32 -4.01 -3.54 11.85
CA ILE A 32 -5.23 -2.97 12.42
C ILE A 32 -5.53 -3.64 13.77
N ASN A 33 -5.29 -4.94 13.87
CA ASN A 33 -5.57 -5.73 15.07
C ASN A 33 -4.40 -5.74 16.06
N SER A 34 -3.17 -5.37 15.68
CA SER A 34 -2.06 -5.25 16.63
C SER A 34 -2.33 -4.19 17.71
N TYR A 35 -3.32 -3.32 17.50
CA TYR A 35 -3.75 -2.33 18.48
C TYR A 35 -5.08 -2.68 19.18
N ASN A 36 -5.66 -3.86 18.93
CA ASN A 36 -6.74 -4.42 19.77
C ASN A 36 -6.22 -4.90 21.14
N ALA A 37 -4.95 -4.64 21.48
CA ALA A 37 -4.40 -4.94 22.78
C ALA A 37 -4.98 -3.97 23.84
N LYS A 38 -6.01 -4.48 24.52
CA LYS A 38 -6.60 -4.02 25.79
C LYS A 38 -7.70 -2.94 25.64
N GLU A 39 -8.95 -3.44 25.64
CA GLU A 39 -10.21 -2.75 26.01
C GLU A 39 -11.03 -1.99 24.97
N VAL A 40 -10.59 -1.83 23.72
CA VAL A 40 -11.43 -1.20 22.67
C VAL A 40 -11.63 -2.15 21.50
N LYS A 41 -12.88 -2.56 21.23
CA LYS A 41 -13.28 -3.40 20.08
C LYS A 41 -13.13 -2.69 18.71
N LYS A 42 -12.36 -1.61 18.61
CA LYS A 42 -12.27 -0.75 17.41
C LYS A 42 -10.92 -0.90 16.72
N LYS A 43 -10.97 -0.99 15.40
CA LYS A 43 -9.83 -0.92 14.49
C LYS A 43 -9.12 0.43 14.67
N ALA A 44 -7.85 0.45 15.07
CA ALA A 44 -7.12 1.70 15.33
C ALA A 44 -5.64 1.66 14.89
N VAL A 45 -5.02 2.84 14.79
CA VAL A 45 -3.60 3.04 14.51
C VAL A 45 -3.01 4.07 15.49
N LEU A 46 -1.78 3.81 15.97
CA LEU A 46 -1.01 4.79 16.75
C LEU A 46 -0.22 5.74 15.86
N GLU A 47 -0.34 7.04 16.13
CA GLU A 47 0.53 8.08 15.60
C GLU A 47 1.08 8.90 16.79
N GLY A 48 2.38 8.75 17.07
CA GLY A 48 2.96 9.22 18.32
C GLY A 48 2.36 8.47 19.52
N ALA A 49 1.86 9.22 20.50
CA ALA A 49 1.20 8.69 21.69
C ALA A 49 -0.33 8.56 21.55
N VAL A 50 -0.90 8.93 20.39
CA VAL A 50 -2.35 9.01 20.19
C VAL A 50 -2.84 7.86 19.31
N ALA A 51 -3.91 7.20 19.76
CA ALA A 51 -4.65 6.22 18.97
C ALA A 51 -5.74 6.91 18.13
N HIS A 52 -5.83 6.52 16.87
CA HIS A 52 -6.85 7.01 15.94
C HIS A 52 -7.64 5.83 15.36
N ASP A 53 -8.97 5.95 15.30
CA ASP A 53 -9.81 5.02 14.55
C ASP A 53 -9.34 4.96 13.09
N ILE A 54 -9.25 3.75 12.53
CA ILE A 54 -8.88 3.54 11.12
C ILE A 54 -10.03 2.96 10.31
N HIS A 55 -10.32 3.61 9.19
CA HIS A 55 -11.38 3.21 8.27
C HIS A 55 -10.77 2.52 7.05
N GLU A 56 -11.26 1.32 6.74
CA GLU A 56 -10.88 0.60 5.54
C GLU A 56 -11.74 1.07 4.36
N CYS A 57 -11.10 1.48 3.28
CA CYS A 57 -11.77 1.90 2.05
C CYS A 57 -11.23 1.09 0.88
N TRP A 58 -12.05 0.18 0.36
CA TRP A 58 -11.73 -0.57 -0.85
C TRP A 58 -12.03 0.24 -2.10
N TYR A 59 -11.16 0.10 -3.09
CA TYR A 59 -11.44 0.58 -4.42
C TYR A 59 -12.62 -0.19 -5.01
N VAL A 60 -13.63 0.57 -5.44
CA VAL A 60 -14.74 0.10 -6.25
C VAL A 60 -14.63 0.82 -7.59
N PRO A 61 -14.48 0.09 -8.70
CA PRO A 61 -14.21 0.70 -10.00
C PRO A 61 -15.15 1.84 -10.34
N ARG A 62 -14.57 3.01 -10.66
CA ARG A 62 -15.29 4.21 -11.11
C ARG A 62 -16.41 4.68 -10.18
N THR A 63 -16.34 4.32 -8.89
CA THR A 63 -17.37 4.64 -7.91
C THR A 63 -16.76 5.50 -6.80
N PRO A 64 -17.11 6.81 -6.74
CA PRO A 64 -16.61 7.70 -5.70
C PRO A 64 -17.02 7.23 -4.30
N ASN A 65 -16.11 7.37 -3.34
CA ASN A 65 -16.35 7.11 -1.94
C ASN A 65 -16.42 8.45 -1.19
N SER A 66 -17.54 8.70 -0.50
CA SER A 66 -17.77 9.98 0.21
C SER A 66 -16.72 10.27 1.29
N MET A 67 -16.15 9.23 1.91
CA MET A 67 -15.09 9.39 2.91
C MET A 67 -13.78 9.86 2.27
N ILE A 68 -13.42 9.33 1.10
CA ILE A 68 -12.25 9.76 0.33
C ILE A 68 -12.47 11.17 -0.25
N ALA A 69 -13.65 11.43 -0.79
CA ALA A 69 -13.98 12.71 -1.43
C ALA A 69 -13.98 13.89 -0.45
N SER A 70 -14.28 13.63 0.82
CA SER A 70 -14.34 14.66 1.86
C SER A 70 -13.03 14.86 2.61
N LEU A 71 -11.93 14.18 2.25
CA LEU A 71 -10.65 14.32 2.97
C LEU A 71 -10.09 15.75 2.92
N GLY A 72 -9.53 16.15 4.04
CA GLY A 72 -8.97 17.47 4.32
C GLY A 72 -7.51 17.42 4.80
N PRO A 73 -6.96 18.56 5.23
CA PRO A 73 -5.52 18.74 5.51
C PRO A 73 -4.97 17.87 6.64
N ASP A 74 -5.78 17.54 7.65
CA ASP A 74 -5.34 16.75 8.81
C ASP A 74 -5.53 15.24 8.61
N ASP A 75 -6.18 14.85 7.51
CA ASP A 75 -6.48 13.46 7.21
C ASP A 75 -5.28 12.74 6.61
N GLN A 76 -5.24 11.43 6.84
CA GLN A 76 -4.16 10.58 6.38
C GLN A 76 -4.68 9.35 5.66
N LEU A 77 -4.09 9.08 4.49
CA LEU A 77 -4.28 7.86 3.71
C LEU A 77 -3.08 6.94 3.93
N TYR A 78 -3.35 5.67 4.16
CA TYR A 78 -2.35 4.61 4.21
C TYR A 78 -2.54 3.72 3.01
N ILE A 79 -1.45 3.47 2.28
CA ILE A 79 -1.40 2.51 1.18
C ILE A 79 -0.36 1.47 1.59
N ARG A 80 -0.77 0.22 1.73
CA ARG A 80 0.08 -0.89 2.19
C ARG A 80 0.25 -1.89 1.03
N GLY A 81 0.84 -3.05 1.27
CA GLY A 81 1.04 -4.09 0.24
C GLY A 81 2.47 -4.61 0.13
N HIS A 82 2.70 -5.57 -0.77
CA HIS A 82 4.04 -6.04 -1.09
C HIS A 82 4.61 -5.22 -2.24
N SER A 83 5.90 -4.92 -2.20
CA SER A 83 6.67 -4.29 -3.29
C SER A 83 8.01 -5.03 -3.37
N LEU A 84 8.73 -4.95 -4.49
CA LEU A 84 10.11 -5.44 -4.58
C LEU A 84 11.05 -4.27 -4.87
N ILE A 85 12.34 -4.47 -4.59
CA ILE A 85 13.41 -3.52 -4.90
C ILE A 85 13.34 -3.11 -6.37
N GLY A 86 13.38 -1.81 -6.65
CA GLY A 86 13.37 -1.31 -8.02
C GLY A 86 12.02 -1.38 -8.75
N LEU A 87 10.96 -1.92 -8.13
CA LEU A 87 9.62 -1.96 -8.75
C LEU A 87 8.78 -0.73 -8.38
N GLU A 88 8.09 -0.20 -9.36
CA GLU A 88 7.16 0.94 -9.25
C GLU A 88 5.75 0.54 -8.81
N GLY A 89 5.60 -0.63 -8.20
CA GLY A 89 4.29 -1.24 -7.97
C GLY A 89 4.14 -1.93 -6.63
N ILE A 90 2.88 -2.26 -6.36
CA ILE A 90 2.50 -3.19 -5.30
C ILE A 90 1.94 -4.45 -5.91
N PHE A 91 2.26 -5.61 -5.35
CA PHE A 91 1.79 -6.89 -5.84
C PHE A 91 1.08 -7.71 -4.77
N ASP A 92 0.28 -8.67 -5.23
CA ASP A 92 -0.32 -9.75 -4.44
C ASP A 92 0.03 -11.08 -5.10
N GLU A 93 0.39 -12.08 -4.29
CA GLU A 93 0.66 -13.45 -4.70
C GLU A 93 -0.66 -14.17 -5.07
N ALA A 94 -1.29 -13.69 -6.13
CA ALA A 94 -2.53 -14.21 -6.67
C ALA A 94 -2.25 -14.97 -7.97
N THR A 95 -2.99 -16.05 -8.19
CA THR A 95 -2.96 -16.83 -9.43
C THR A 95 -4.06 -16.42 -10.41
N LYS A 96 -4.94 -15.50 -10.00
CA LYS A 96 -6.04 -14.93 -10.77
C LYS A 96 -5.99 -13.41 -10.75
N ASP A 97 -6.49 -12.76 -11.79
CA ASP A 97 -6.67 -11.32 -11.84
C ASP A 97 -7.91 -10.85 -11.04
N GLU A 98 -8.17 -9.55 -11.04
CA GLU A 98 -9.29 -8.96 -10.29
C GLU A 98 -10.67 -9.37 -10.84
N GLN A 99 -10.73 -9.81 -12.10
CA GLN A 99 -11.92 -10.40 -12.73
C GLN A 99 -12.09 -11.88 -12.40
N GLY A 100 -11.11 -12.49 -11.72
CA GLY A 100 -11.10 -13.91 -11.36
C GLY A 100 -10.62 -14.84 -12.47
N LYS A 101 -10.03 -14.30 -13.54
CA LYS A 101 -9.44 -15.07 -14.64
C LYS A 101 -8.02 -15.49 -14.28
N PRO A 102 -7.57 -16.71 -14.65
CA PRO A 102 -6.19 -17.13 -14.43
C PRO A 102 -5.18 -16.14 -15.04
N ILE A 103 -4.13 -15.86 -14.27
CA ILE A 103 -3.01 -15.06 -14.76
C ILE A 103 -2.11 -15.97 -15.61
N HIS A 104 -1.80 -15.50 -16.82
CA HIS A 104 -0.87 -16.18 -17.72
C HIS A 104 0.48 -15.46 -17.72
N GLN A 105 1.59 -16.21 -17.73
CA GLN A 105 2.95 -15.66 -17.71
C GLN A 105 3.21 -14.65 -18.82
N SER A 106 2.70 -14.90 -20.03
CA SER A 106 2.85 -14.00 -21.18
C SER A 106 2.10 -12.67 -21.02
N LYS A 107 1.20 -12.55 -20.04
CA LYS A 107 0.43 -11.35 -19.74
C LYS A 107 0.86 -10.67 -18.44
N MET A 108 1.82 -11.28 -17.72
CA MET A 108 2.38 -10.68 -16.52
C MET A 108 3.43 -9.64 -16.87
N ASP A 109 3.64 -8.74 -15.91
CA ASP A 109 4.83 -7.91 -15.88
C ASP A 109 6.07 -8.83 -15.79
N GLN A 110 6.92 -8.78 -16.83
CA GLN A 110 8.08 -9.66 -16.94
C GLN A 110 9.14 -9.33 -15.89
N GLU A 111 9.28 -8.06 -15.51
CA GLU A 111 10.23 -7.64 -14.49
C GLU A 111 9.83 -8.21 -13.12
N LEU A 112 8.54 -8.14 -12.79
CA LEU A 112 8.00 -8.79 -11.59
C LEU A 112 8.22 -10.30 -11.62
N LEU A 113 7.92 -10.94 -12.77
CA LEU A 113 8.09 -12.38 -12.91
C LEU A 113 9.54 -12.80 -12.69
N VAL A 114 10.49 -12.06 -13.25
CA VAL A 114 11.93 -12.30 -13.06
C VAL A 114 12.29 -12.14 -11.58
N LYS A 115 12.00 -11.00 -10.96
CA LYS A 115 12.37 -10.72 -9.56
C LYS A 115 11.74 -11.69 -8.55
N LEU A 116 10.53 -12.18 -8.80
CA LEU A 116 9.89 -13.18 -7.93
C LEU A 116 10.55 -14.57 -8.02
N ASN A 117 11.24 -14.85 -9.13
CA ASN A 117 11.78 -16.17 -9.43
C ASN A 117 13.31 -16.25 -9.40
N GLU A 118 14.01 -15.12 -9.31
CA GLU A 118 15.48 -15.06 -9.12
C GLU A 118 15.98 -15.75 -7.83
N GLY A 119 15.09 -16.06 -6.88
CA GLY A 119 15.43 -16.71 -5.61
C GLY A 119 14.66 -18.00 -5.30
N ASN A 120 13.99 -18.64 -6.26
CA ASN A 120 13.26 -19.89 -6.01
C ASN A 120 14.02 -21.11 -6.55
N ASP A 121 13.85 -22.26 -5.87
CA ASP A 121 14.33 -23.55 -6.34
C ASP A 121 13.79 -23.88 -7.74
N THR A 122 14.62 -24.57 -8.53
CA THR A 122 14.29 -25.06 -9.87
C THR A 122 12.95 -25.82 -9.88
N GLY A 123 11.97 -25.30 -10.61
CA GLY A 123 10.71 -26.01 -10.92
C GLY A 123 9.42 -25.27 -10.56
N THR A 124 9.48 -24.23 -9.71
CA THR A 124 8.27 -23.49 -9.28
C THR A 124 8.30 -22.05 -9.74
N LYS A 125 7.40 -21.67 -10.67
CA LYS A 125 7.22 -20.28 -11.11
C LYS A 125 6.15 -19.60 -10.25
N LYS A 126 6.55 -18.60 -9.47
CA LYS A 126 5.61 -17.76 -8.72
C LYS A 126 4.93 -16.78 -9.67
N LEU A 127 3.59 -16.75 -9.61
CA LEU A 127 2.75 -15.79 -10.31
C LEU A 127 2.20 -14.77 -9.31
N ALA A 128 2.07 -13.53 -9.74
CA ALA A 128 1.54 -12.45 -8.94
C ALA A 128 0.84 -11.42 -9.82
N PHE A 129 -0.11 -10.71 -9.23
CA PHE A 129 -0.76 -9.56 -9.85
C PHE A 129 -0.14 -8.27 -9.30
N MET A 130 0.28 -7.36 -10.17
CA MET A 130 0.84 -6.07 -9.78
C MET A 130 -0.05 -4.91 -10.21
N LEU A 131 -0.21 -3.96 -9.30
CA LEU A 131 -0.70 -2.62 -9.58
C LEU A 131 0.47 -1.64 -9.60
N LYS A 132 0.63 -0.93 -10.72
CA LYS A 132 1.63 0.15 -10.79
C LYS A 132 1.16 1.34 -9.96
N ALA A 133 2.10 2.17 -9.53
CA ALA A 133 1.78 3.37 -8.76
C ALA A 133 0.79 4.30 -9.49
N SER A 134 0.92 4.44 -10.81
CA SER A 134 -0.02 5.20 -11.65
C SER A 134 -1.45 4.64 -11.62
N ASP A 135 -1.60 3.31 -11.60
CA ASP A 135 -2.90 2.67 -11.43
C ASP A 135 -3.47 2.97 -10.05
N VAL A 136 -2.65 2.88 -8.99
CA VAL A 136 -3.07 3.22 -7.63
C VAL A 136 -3.57 4.68 -7.53
N VAL A 137 -2.87 5.62 -8.17
CA VAL A 137 -3.28 7.03 -8.24
C VAL A 137 -4.58 7.21 -9.02
N THR A 138 -4.73 6.49 -10.14
CA THR A 138 -5.98 6.49 -10.90
C THR A 138 -7.14 6.01 -10.04
N ARG A 139 -6.94 4.96 -9.26
CA ARG A 139 -7.94 4.40 -8.35
C ARG A 139 -8.28 5.33 -7.19
N LEU A 140 -7.31 6.06 -6.63
CA LEU A 140 -7.57 7.11 -5.64
C LEU A 140 -8.46 8.22 -6.22
N PHE A 141 -8.13 8.68 -7.43
CA PHE A 141 -8.92 9.69 -8.14
C PHE A 141 -10.35 9.20 -8.41
N GLU A 142 -10.51 7.99 -8.94
CA GLU A 142 -11.83 7.40 -9.19
C GLU A 142 -12.64 7.18 -7.90
N SER A 143 -11.94 6.93 -6.79
CA SER A 143 -12.55 6.87 -5.46
C SER A 143 -12.94 8.26 -4.92
N GLY A 144 -12.67 9.33 -5.66
CA GLY A 144 -13.09 10.70 -5.36
C GLY A 144 -12.02 11.57 -4.68
N LEU A 145 -10.77 11.12 -4.58
CA LEU A 145 -9.73 11.95 -3.97
C LEU A 145 -9.57 13.24 -4.77
N ARG A 146 -9.75 14.38 -4.10
CA ARG A 146 -9.73 15.69 -4.77
C ARG A 146 -8.30 16.14 -5.02
N GLN A 147 -8.04 16.78 -6.16
CA GLN A 147 -6.70 17.29 -6.52
C GLN A 147 -6.17 18.34 -5.52
N ASP A 148 -7.07 19.03 -4.81
CA ASP A 148 -6.73 19.99 -3.76
C ASP A 148 -6.45 19.34 -2.40
N PHE A 149 -6.51 18.01 -2.29
CA PHE A 149 -6.18 17.28 -1.07
C PHE A 149 -4.79 17.67 -0.58
N SER A 150 -4.75 18.25 0.63
CA SER A 150 -3.54 18.75 1.29
C SER A 150 -3.12 17.91 2.49
N GLY A 151 -3.80 16.77 2.70
CA GLY A 151 -3.43 15.83 3.75
C GLY A 151 -2.23 14.97 3.40
N THR A 152 -2.09 13.86 4.11
CA THR A 152 -0.88 13.03 4.04
C THR A 152 -1.19 11.66 3.46
N ILE A 153 -0.33 11.14 2.58
CA ILE A 153 -0.37 9.77 2.09
C ILE A 153 0.88 9.05 2.58
N LYS A 154 0.70 7.90 3.24
CA LYS A 154 1.76 7.09 3.84
C LYS A 154 1.83 5.74 3.13
N CYS A 155 2.93 5.48 2.43
CA CYS A 155 3.21 4.20 1.80
C CYS A 155 3.84 3.26 2.84
N TYR A 156 3.25 2.08 3.05
CA TYR A 156 3.66 1.07 4.04
C TYR A 156 3.93 -0.28 3.35
N ASN A 157 5.01 -0.35 2.59
CA ASN A 157 5.35 -1.49 1.73
C ASN A 157 6.75 -2.01 2.10
N CYS A 158 7.00 -3.32 1.95
CA CYS A 158 8.24 -3.97 2.43
C CYS A 158 9.48 -3.38 1.77
N HIS A 159 9.52 -3.27 0.45
CA HIS A 159 10.71 -2.85 -0.27
C HIS A 159 10.56 -1.45 -0.90
N SER A 160 9.60 -0.62 -0.44
CA SER A 160 9.32 0.70 -1.06
C SER A 160 10.38 1.77 -0.81
N ALA A 161 11.45 1.47 -0.08
CA ALA A 161 12.58 2.37 0.10
C ALA A 161 13.78 1.97 -0.77
N GLU A 162 13.80 0.73 -1.25
CA GLU A 162 14.98 0.14 -1.87
C GLU A 162 14.99 0.35 -3.39
N GLY A 163 16.18 0.57 -3.92
CA GLY A 163 16.40 0.88 -5.33
C GLY A 163 16.32 2.38 -5.64
N GLU A 164 16.88 2.75 -6.80
CA GLU A 164 16.83 4.12 -7.31
C GLU A 164 15.37 4.59 -7.48
N GLN A 165 14.58 3.72 -8.11
CA GLN A 165 13.14 3.86 -8.28
C GLN A 165 12.39 2.91 -7.33
N ASN A 166 11.38 3.42 -6.64
CA ASN A 166 10.58 2.64 -5.70
C ASN A 166 9.11 3.09 -5.70
N PHE A 167 8.23 2.30 -5.11
CA PHE A 167 6.79 2.57 -5.11
C PHE A 167 6.43 3.96 -4.55
N ALA A 168 7.06 4.43 -3.47
CA ALA A 168 6.70 5.71 -2.86
C ALA A 168 7.07 6.90 -3.76
N LYS A 169 8.25 6.86 -4.38
CA LYS A 169 8.68 7.85 -5.40
C LYS A 169 7.80 7.78 -6.65
N ALA A 170 7.51 6.58 -7.15
CA ALA A 170 6.63 6.39 -8.30
C ALA A 170 5.21 6.91 -8.04
N LEU A 171 4.69 6.73 -6.82
CA LEU A 171 3.38 7.25 -6.41
C LEU A 171 3.37 8.77 -6.35
N GLU A 172 4.42 9.39 -5.78
CA GLU A 172 4.56 10.85 -5.75
C GLU A 172 4.57 11.42 -7.18
N LYS A 173 5.42 10.86 -8.06
CA LYS A 173 5.49 11.26 -9.46
C LYS A 173 4.13 11.17 -10.16
N ALA A 174 3.44 10.03 -10.02
CA ALA A 174 2.13 9.82 -10.62
C ALA A 174 1.04 10.77 -10.06
N LEU A 175 1.10 11.12 -8.77
CA LEU A 175 0.21 12.13 -8.17
C LEU A 175 0.50 13.53 -8.73
N THR A 176 1.78 13.88 -8.86
CA THR A 176 2.21 15.16 -9.43
C THR A 176 1.80 15.29 -10.89
N GLU A 177 2.01 14.26 -11.71
CA GLU A 177 1.56 14.19 -13.11
C GLU A 177 0.04 14.33 -13.23
N ARG A 178 -0.72 13.82 -12.26
CA ARG A 178 -2.19 13.94 -12.21
C ARG A 178 -2.69 15.26 -11.60
N GLY A 179 -1.79 16.15 -11.18
CA GLY A 179 -2.10 17.50 -10.71
C GLY A 179 -2.30 17.65 -9.19
N TYR A 180 -2.02 16.63 -8.38
CA TYR A 180 -2.07 16.74 -6.93
C TYR A 180 -0.83 17.48 -6.43
N LYS A 181 -0.99 18.76 -6.03
CA LYS A 181 0.15 19.62 -5.64
C LYS A 181 0.35 19.83 -4.14
N LYS A 182 -0.69 19.56 -3.34
CA LYS A 182 -0.72 19.96 -1.92
C LYS A 182 -0.50 18.81 -0.94
N CYS A 183 -0.79 17.57 -1.34
CA CYS A 183 -0.60 16.42 -0.46
C CYS A 183 0.88 16.14 -0.22
N ARG A 184 1.17 15.62 0.98
CA ARG A 184 2.49 15.16 1.39
C ARG A 184 2.56 13.65 1.28
N ILE A 185 3.65 13.12 0.74
CA ILE A 185 3.85 11.68 0.57
C ILE A 185 4.96 11.24 1.51
N TYR A 186 4.73 10.17 2.26
CA TYR A 186 5.73 9.57 3.13
C TYR A 186 6.02 8.15 2.69
N GLY A 187 7.31 7.84 2.56
CA GLY A 187 7.88 6.51 2.36
C GLY A 187 8.90 6.20 3.45
N TYR A 188 9.80 5.25 3.20
CA TYR A 188 10.89 4.92 4.13
C TYR A 188 12.24 5.16 3.48
N THR A 189 13.26 5.40 4.30
CA THR A 189 14.67 5.47 3.88
C THR A 189 15.29 4.09 3.69
N GLY A 190 14.81 3.09 4.42
CA GLY A 190 15.25 1.69 4.33
C GLY A 190 14.07 0.73 4.20
N ALA A 191 14.33 -0.45 3.64
CA ALA A 191 13.32 -1.49 3.49
C ALA A 191 12.65 -1.80 4.82
N LEU A 192 11.35 -2.00 4.79
CA LEU A 192 10.64 -2.62 5.90
C LEU A 192 10.78 -4.13 5.83
N SER A 193 11.24 -4.73 6.92
CA SER A 193 11.29 -6.18 7.09
C SER A 193 9.94 -6.80 6.75
N SER A 194 9.93 -7.92 6.03
CA SER A 194 8.71 -8.71 5.82
C SER A 194 8.17 -9.27 7.13
N MET A 195 9.06 -9.53 8.10
CA MET A 195 8.76 -10.04 9.43
C MET A 195 8.50 -8.90 10.42
N TYR A 196 7.73 -9.22 11.45
CA TYR A 196 7.57 -8.35 12.62
C TYR A 196 8.58 -8.75 13.69
N ASP A 197 9.13 -7.77 14.40
CA ASP A 197 9.85 -7.94 15.65
C ASP A 197 8.92 -7.54 16.80
N GLY A 198 8.40 -8.53 17.52
CA GLY A 198 7.26 -8.36 18.43
C GLY A 198 6.03 -7.79 17.72
N GLU A 199 5.52 -6.67 18.20
CA GLU A 199 4.35 -5.97 17.63
C GLU A 199 4.71 -4.95 16.53
N HIS A 200 5.99 -4.88 16.14
CA HIS A 200 6.48 -3.81 15.29
C HIS A 200 7.10 -4.36 14.00
N LYS A 201 6.79 -3.71 12.88
CA LYS A 201 7.62 -3.78 11.69
C LYS A 201 8.92 -3.05 11.95
N THR A 202 10.01 -3.59 11.44
CA THR A 202 11.31 -2.96 11.50
C THR A 202 11.73 -2.43 10.13
N SER A 203 12.57 -1.40 10.13
CA SER A 203 13.29 -0.95 8.93
C SER A 203 14.73 -1.48 8.95
N THR A 204 15.30 -1.68 7.76
CA THR A 204 16.72 -1.98 7.58
C THR A 204 17.58 -0.74 7.72
N ASP A 205 17.02 0.47 7.51
CA ASP A 205 17.73 1.74 7.63
C ASP A 205 16.81 2.96 7.91
N PRO A 206 16.95 3.63 9.07
CA PRO A 206 17.73 3.18 10.23
C PRO A 206 17.18 1.88 10.78
N LYS A 207 18.07 1.03 11.31
CA LYS A 207 17.66 -0.19 12.03
C LYS A 207 16.79 0.21 13.22
N GLY A 208 15.58 -0.34 13.29
CA GLY A 208 14.62 -0.01 14.35
C GLY A 208 13.18 -0.08 13.88
N ARG A 209 12.26 0.60 14.57
CA ARG A 209 10.84 0.54 14.20
C ARG A 209 10.63 1.26 12.87
N ALA A 210 9.84 0.65 12.00
CA ALA A 210 9.48 1.20 10.68
C ALA A 210 9.00 2.65 10.77
N ARG A 211 8.17 2.97 11.77
CA ARG A 211 7.61 4.31 11.97
C ARG A 211 8.68 5.41 12.14
N ASP A 212 9.86 5.04 12.65
CA ASP A 212 10.96 5.96 12.94
C ASP A 212 11.84 6.17 11.68
N ALA A 213 11.81 5.25 10.72
CA ALA A 213 12.50 5.32 9.43
C ALA A 213 11.68 5.99 8.31
N ARG A 214 10.51 6.56 8.66
CA ARG A 214 9.58 7.15 7.70
C ARG A 214 9.99 8.57 7.38
N VAL A 215 10.10 8.89 6.10
CA VAL A 215 10.50 10.22 5.62
C VAL A 215 9.55 10.73 4.55
N GLU A 216 9.46 12.06 4.46
CA GLU A 216 8.71 12.72 3.40
C GLU A 216 9.46 12.56 2.07
N ILE A 217 8.76 12.09 1.05
CA ILE A 217 9.25 12.05 -0.33
C ILE A 217 9.14 13.47 -0.87
N LYS A 218 10.28 14.08 -1.16
CA LYS A 218 10.34 15.40 -1.79
C LYS A 218 9.89 15.27 -3.25
N ARG A 219 9.03 16.19 -3.67
CA ARG A 219 8.64 16.35 -5.06
C ARG A 219 9.86 16.76 -5.87
N THR A 220 10.13 16.04 -6.94
CA THR A 220 11.20 16.35 -7.91
C THR A 220 10.65 17.09 -9.11
#